data_AF-A0A7S8F2D7-F1
#
_entry.id   AF-A0A7S8F2D7-F1
#
_cell.length_a   1.000
_cell.length_b   1.000
_cell.length_c   1.000
_cell.angle_alpha   90.00
_cell.angle_beta   90.00
_cell.angle_gamma   90.00
#
_symmetry.space_group_name_H-M   'P 1'
#
loop_
_entity.id
_entity.type
_entity.pdbx_description
1 polymer ?
#
loop_
_entity_poly.entity_id
_entity_poly.type
_entity_poly.pdbx_seq_one_letter_code
_entity_poly.pdbx_strand_id
1 'polypeptide(L)'
;MERLEAHGRLRLDEATWAASVVHGKVAHTGFHTRAYFTLATMVGTMLGLTIAGILSLFIPPTWMMAHPISVLFAMLVLAAFGTLWGVDRGWKRVAIVLDKAWREGLAKRGIPNEADVAYVLDERGLEYRTDNFTAVASYPSIHQIVRDEPYWIVGADALTLCLPDSAFASNDDATAFMRTLWDRIGEDAQERSKMASLSLGQA
;
A
#
# COMPACT_ATOMS: atom_id res chain seq x y z
N MET A 1 -2.46 -35.83 -2.23
CA MET A 1 -1.65 -35.01 -1.30
C MET A 1 -2.42 -34.83 0.01
N GLU A 2 -1.74 -34.69 1.16
CA GLU A 2 -2.39 -34.24 2.39
C GLU A 2 -2.91 -32.80 2.21
N ARG A 3 -4.20 -32.60 2.47
CA ARG A 3 -4.85 -31.30 2.44
C ARG A 3 -4.45 -30.53 3.70
N LEU A 4 -3.75 -29.41 3.54
CA LEU A 4 -3.40 -28.52 4.66
C LEU A 4 -4.42 -27.39 4.74
N GLU A 5 -4.87 -27.06 5.94
CA GLU A 5 -5.88 -26.03 6.17
C GLU A 5 -5.46 -25.12 7.33
N ALA A 6 -5.65 -23.82 7.14
CA ALA A 6 -5.40 -22.77 8.13
C ALA A 6 -6.63 -21.87 8.22
N HIS A 7 -6.96 -21.39 9.41
CA HIS A 7 -8.15 -20.58 9.67
C HIS A 7 -7.79 -19.34 10.46
N GLY A 8 -8.19 -18.18 9.95
CA GLY A 8 -7.93 -16.91 10.63
C GLY A 8 -9.05 -15.92 10.42
N ARG A 9 -8.91 -14.77 11.09
CA ARG A 9 -9.73 -13.60 10.82
C ARG A 9 -8.88 -12.59 10.06
N LEU A 10 -9.40 -12.11 8.94
CA LEU A 10 -8.72 -11.13 8.10
C LEU A 10 -9.51 -9.83 8.11
N ARG A 11 -8.84 -8.72 8.39
CA ARG A 11 -9.45 -7.40 8.30
C ARG A 11 -9.30 -6.86 6.88
N LEU A 12 -10.28 -6.08 6.45
CA LEU A 12 -10.32 -5.48 5.12
C LEU A 12 -9.14 -4.53 4.87
N ASP A 13 -8.67 -3.83 5.90
CA ASP A 13 -7.49 -2.96 5.80
C ASP A 13 -6.20 -3.75 5.61
N GLU A 14 -6.05 -4.91 6.26
CA GLU A 14 -4.93 -5.84 6.06
C GLU A 14 -4.93 -6.41 4.64
N ALA A 15 -6.10 -6.84 4.14
CA ALA A 15 -6.25 -7.33 2.77
C ALA A 15 -5.94 -6.25 1.71
N THR A 16 -6.44 -5.03 1.92
CA THR A 16 -6.20 -3.90 1.02
C THR A 16 -4.73 -3.48 1.04
N TRP A 17 -4.11 -3.47 2.22
CA TRP A 17 -2.68 -3.19 2.34
C TRP A 17 -1.83 -4.26 1.65
N ALA A 18 -2.13 -5.55 1.83
CA ALA A 18 -1.42 -6.63 1.15
C ALA A 18 -1.51 -6.52 -0.38
N ALA A 19 -2.70 -6.19 -0.91
CA ALA A 19 -2.88 -5.87 -2.32
C ALA A 19 -2.01 -4.69 -2.76
N SER A 20 -1.89 -3.64 -1.94
CA SER A 20 -1.01 -2.51 -2.24
C SER A 20 0.48 -2.89 -2.29
N VAL A 21 0.93 -3.82 -1.44
CA VAL A 21 2.32 -4.33 -1.45
C VAL A 21 2.60 -5.09 -2.74
N VAL A 22 1.70 -5.98 -3.16
CA VAL A 22 1.83 -6.76 -4.40
C VAL A 22 1.73 -5.88 -5.63
N HIS A 23 0.65 -5.10 -5.75
CA HIS A 23 0.42 -4.25 -6.91
C HIS A 23 1.40 -3.07 -6.99
N GLY A 24 1.88 -2.56 -5.86
CA GLY A 24 2.91 -1.52 -5.83
C GLY A 24 4.20 -1.95 -6.52
N LYS A 25 4.57 -3.23 -6.39
CA LYS A 25 5.73 -3.81 -7.08
C LYS A 25 5.50 -3.96 -8.59
N VAL A 26 4.28 -4.33 -9.01
CA VAL A 26 3.93 -4.54 -10.42
C VAL A 26 3.69 -3.23 -11.18
N ALA A 27 2.95 -2.31 -10.58
CA ALA A 27 2.44 -1.12 -11.24
C ALA A 27 3.49 0.00 -11.42
N HIS A 28 4.73 -0.18 -10.93
CA HIS A 28 5.79 0.83 -10.94
C HIS A 28 5.21 2.24 -10.71
N THR A 29 4.49 2.43 -9.60
CA THR A 29 3.58 3.57 -9.30
C THR A 29 4.23 4.96 -9.34
N GLY A 30 5.47 5.08 -9.80
CA GLY A 30 6.22 6.30 -10.00
C GLY A 30 5.50 7.35 -10.84
N PHE A 31 4.70 7.00 -11.86
CA PHE A 31 3.99 8.02 -12.63
C PHE A 31 2.94 8.75 -11.79
N HIS A 32 2.03 8.03 -11.14
CA HIS A 32 0.99 8.64 -10.29
C HIS A 32 1.60 9.32 -9.07
N THR A 33 2.62 8.72 -8.46
CA THR A 33 3.36 9.31 -7.33
C THR A 33 3.98 10.65 -7.74
N ARG A 34 4.58 10.73 -8.93
CA ARG A 34 5.13 12.00 -9.48
C ARG A 34 4.03 12.98 -9.83
N ALA A 35 2.96 12.56 -10.51
CA ALA A 35 1.88 13.45 -10.94
C ALA A 35 1.17 14.13 -9.76
N TYR A 36 0.80 13.36 -8.72
CA TYR A 36 0.18 13.91 -7.52
C TYR A 36 1.13 14.81 -6.73
N PHE A 37 2.41 14.43 -6.65
CA PHE A 37 3.43 15.27 -6.02
C PHE A 37 3.60 16.60 -6.75
N THR A 38 3.71 16.60 -8.08
CA THR A 38 3.82 17.80 -8.90
C THR A 38 2.59 18.69 -8.74
N LEU A 39 1.38 18.12 -8.80
CA LEU A 39 0.15 18.88 -8.61
C LEU A 39 0.08 19.53 -7.22
N ALA A 40 0.40 18.77 -6.17
CA ALA A 40 0.43 19.27 -4.79
C ALA A 40 1.47 20.39 -4.61
N THR A 41 2.65 20.25 -5.24
CA THR A 41 3.72 21.25 -5.28
C THR A 41 3.24 22.52 -5.98
N MET A 42 2.56 22.41 -7.13
CA MET A 42 2.02 23.55 -7.86
C MET A 42 0.97 24.31 -7.03
N VAL A 43 0.01 23.59 -6.46
CA VAL A 43 -1.05 24.18 -5.61
C VAL A 43 -0.45 24.88 -4.39
N GLY A 44 0.50 24.22 -3.71
CA GLY A 44 1.20 24.79 -2.55
C GLY A 44 1.99 26.05 -2.90
N THR A 45 2.74 26.02 -4.01
CA THR A 45 3.51 27.17 -4.51
C THR A 45 2.60 28.34 -4.86
N MET A 46 1.50 28.09 -5.60
CA MET A 46 0.54 29.13 -5.98
C MET A 46 -0.09 29.79 -4.74
N LEU A 47 -0.43 29.00 -3.73
CA LEU A 47 -0.97 29.52 -2.47
C LEU A 47 0.07 30.34 -1.72
N GLY A 48 1.31 29.86 -1.62
CA GLY A 48 2.42 30.59 -0.97
C GLY A 48 2.72 31.92 -1.65
N LEU A 49 2.77 31.95 -2.99
CA LEU A 49 2.95 33.18 -3.76
C LEU A 49 1.76 34.14 -3.59
N THR A 50 0.53 33.62 -3.53
CA THR A 50 -0.67 34.45 -3.31
C THR A 50 -0.62 35.11 -1.93
N ILE A 51 -0.28 34.35 -0.88
CA ILE A 51 -0.12 34.88 0.48
C ILE A 51 1.02 35.91 0.53
N ALA A 52 2.16 35.62 -0.10
CA ALA A 52 3.29 36.54 -0.17
C ALA A 52 2.92 37.86 -0.88
N GLY A 53 2.18 37.78 -1.99
CA GLY A 53 1.66 38.95 -2.70
C GLY A 53 0.70 39.77 -1.84
N ILE A 54 -0.23 39.13 -1.13
CA ILE A 54 -1.15 39.81 -0.21
C ILE A 54 -0.38 40.49 0.93
N LEU A 55 0.58 39.80 1.56
CA LEU A 55 1.39 40.36 2.65
C LEU A 55 2.24 41.55 2.19
N SER A 56 2.67 41.56 0.93
CA SER A 56 3.45 42.66 0.36
C SER A 56 2.69 43.99 0.32
N LEU A 57 1.36 43.95 0.24
CA LEU A 57 0.51 45.15 0.28
C LEU A 57 0.57 45.87 1.63
N PHE A 58 1.03 45.19 2.68
CA PHE A 58 1.18 45.74 4.03
C PHE A 58 2.61 46.22 4.31
N ILE A 59 3.56 46.03 3.39
CA ILE A 59 4.93 46.50 3.55
C ILE A 59 4.99 47.97 3.11
N PRO A 60 5.47 48.90 3.95
CA PRO A 60 5.63 50.30 3.55
C PRO A 60 6.52 50.41 2.30
N PRO A 61 6.16 51.23 1.29
CA PRO A 61 6.95 51.37 0.07
C PRO A 61 8.41 51.77 0.30
N THR A 62 8.65 52.59 1.32
CA THR A 62 10.00 53.01 1.73
C THR A 62 10.87 51.82 2.16
N TRP A 63 10.28 50.84 2.84
CA TRP A 63 10.98 49.64 3.29
C TRP A 63 11.23 48.67 2.13
N MET A 64 10.28 48.54 1.20
CA MET A 64 10.48 47.76 -0.03
C MET A 64 11.64 48.33 -0.87
N MET A 65 11.75 49.65 -0.98
CA MET A 65 12.84 50.31 -1.71
C MET A 65 14.19 50.22 -0.99
N ALA A 66 14.20 50.30 0.34
CA ALA A 66 15.42 50.21 1.13
C ALA A 66 15.98 48.78 1.23
N HIS A 67 15.10 47.78 1.25
CA HIS A 67 15.47 46.37 1.47
C HIS A 67 14.83 45.41 0.46
N PRO A 68 15.01 45.63 -0.86
CA PRO A 68 14.32 44.84 -1.88
C PRO A 68 14.71 43.36 -1.84
N ILE A 69 15.97 43.05 -1.52
CA ILE A 69 16.49 41.68 -1.43
C ILE A 69 15.85 40.94 -0.25
N SER A 70 15.73 41.58 0.92
CA SER A 70 15.13 40.96 2.11
C SER A 70 13.63 40.68 1.90
N VAL A 71 12.92 41.59 1.24
CA VAL A 71 11.50 41.41 0.89
C VAL A 71 11.34 40.26 -0.11
N LEU A 72 12.15 40.22 -1.17
CA LEU A 72 12.13 39.12 -2.14
C LEU A 72 12.46 37.78 -1.47
N PHE A 73 13.46 37.74 -0.59
CA PHE A 73 13.84 36.54 0.14
C PHE A 73 12.69 36.05 1.03
N ALA A 74 12.03 36.95 1.77
CA ALA A 74 10.88 36.59 2.60
C ALA A 74 9.72 36.02 1.76
N MET A 75 9.46 36.57 0.57
CA MET A 75 8.46 36.04 -0.36
C MET A 75 8.82 34.64 -0.86
N LEU A 76 10.08 34.40 -1.22
CA LEU A 76 10.57 33.09 -1.65
C LEU A 76 10.47 32.05 -0.52
N VAL A 77 10.78 32.44 0.72
CA VAL A 77 10.61 31.59 1.90
C VAL A 77 9.14 31.22 2.09
N LEU A 78 8.22 32.19 1.99
CA LEU A 78 6.77 31.92 2.07
C LEU A 78 6.28 30.99 0.96
N ALA A 79 6.77 31.18 -0.27
CA ALA A 79 6.47 30.28 -1.38
C ALA A 79 6.96 28.86 -1.09
N ALA A 80 8.20 28.70 -0.61
CA ALA A 80 8.76 27.40 -0.24
C ALA A 80 7.97 26.72 0.89
N PHE A 81 7.56 27.47 1.92
CA PHE A 81 6.67 26.94 2.97
C PHE A 81 5.31 26.50 2.40
N GLY A 82 4.73 27.29 1.50
CA GLY A 82 3.50 26.93 0.78
C GLY A 82 3.65 25.63 0.00
N THR A 83 4.77 25.46 -0.72
CA THR A 83 5.10 24.23 -1.44
C THR A 83 5.20 23.03 -0.51
N LEU A 84 5.99 23.14 0.57
CA LEU A 84 6.17 22.06 1.55
C LEU A 84 4.84 21.67 2.21
N TRP A 85 4.03 22.65 2.58
CA TRP A 85 2.69 22.43 3.14
C TRP A 85 1.74 21.78 2.12
N GLY A 86 1.77 22.23 0.86
CA GLY A 86 0.99 21.66 -0.22
C GLY A 86 1.31 20.19 -0.47
N VAL A 87 2.60 19.84 -0.49
CA VAL A 87 3.07 18.45 -0.59
C VAL A 87 2.58 17.60 0.59
N ASP A 88 2.80 18.05 1.83
CA ASP A 88 2.38 17.32 3.04
C ASP A 88 0.88 17.04 3.06
N ARG A 89 0.07 18.07 2.77
CA ARG A 89 -1.40 17.94 2.76
C ARG A 89 -1.91 17.17 1.55
N GLY A 90 -1.28 17.31 0.39
CA GLY A 90 -1.64 16.58 -0.82
C GLY A 90 -1.49 15.07 -0.63
N TRP A 91 -0.35 14.64 -0.09
CA TRP A 91 -0.12 13.22 0.22
C TRP A 91 -1.11 12.68 1.25
N LYS A 92 -1.29 13.38 2.38
CA LYS A 92 -2.19 12.93 3.45
C LYS A 92 -3.64 12.88 2.99
N ARG A 93 -4.13 13.90 2.28
CA ARG A 93 -5.55 13.95 1.88
C ARG A 93 -5.92 12.95 0.80
N VAL A 94 -5.08 12.76 -0.22
CA VAL A 94 -5.42 11.83 -1.30
C VAL A 94 -5.55 10.41 -0.75
N ALA A 95 -4.61 9.97 0.09
CA ALA A 95 -4.69 8.67 0.74
C ALA A 95 -5.95 8.52 1.61
N ILE A 96 -6.22 9.49 2.48
CA ILE A 96 -7.37 9.44 3.40
C ILE A 96 -8.72 9.49 2.66
N VAL A 97 -8.86 10.37 1.67
CA VAL A 97 -10.12 10.54 0.95
C VAL A 97 -10.43 9.32 0.09
N LEU A 98 -9.42 8.79 -0.61
CA LEU A 98 -9.60 7.59 -1.43
C LEU A 98 -9.87 6.36 -0.57
N ASP A 99 -9.12 6.16 0.52
CA ASP A 99 -9.36 5.06 1.46
C ASP A 99 -10.76 5.14 2.07
N LYS A 100 -11.17 6.33 2.53
CA LYS A 100 -12.53 6.52 3.07
C LYS A 100 -13.62 6.24 2.04
N ALA A 101 -13.51 6.80 0.83
CA ALA A 101 -14.49 6.60 -0.23
C ALA A 101 -14.54 5.13 -0.70
N TRP A 102 -13.38 4.47 -0.75
CA TRP A 102 -13.27 3.05 -1.06
C TRP A 102 -13.97 2.20 0.00
N ARG A 103 -13.65 2.37 1.28
CA ARG A 103 -14.28 1.64 2.40
C ARG A 103 -15.79 1.87 2.46
N GLU A 104 -16.24 3.11 2.32
CA GLU A 104 -17.67 3.42 2.23
C GLU A 104 -18.32 2.71 1.03
N GLY A 105 -17.63 2.63 -0.11
CA GLY A 105 -18.07 1.92 -1.29
C GLY A 105 -18.18 0.41 -1.10
N LEU A 106 -17.24 -0.21 -0.37
CA LEU A 106 -17.28 -1.64 -0.06
C LEU A 106 -18.36 -1.95 0.98
N ALA A 107 -18.49 -1.13 2.03
CA ALA A 107 -19.56 -1.25 3.01
C ALA A 107 -20.95 -1.14 2.37
N LYS A 108 -21.15 -0.22 1.41
CA LYS A 108 -22.39 -0.10 0.62
C LYS A 108 -22.68 -1.32 -0.25
N ARG A 109 -21.66 -2.12 -0.58
CA ARG A 109 -21.79 -3.40 -1.32
C ARG A 109 -21.93 -4.61 -0.38
N GLY A 110 -22.04 -4.38 0.94
CA GLY A 110 -22.20 -5.43 1.93
C GLY A 110 -20.92 -6.21 2.24
N ILE A 111 -19.75 -5.70 1.85
CA ILE A 111 -18.48 -6.34 2.17
C ILE A 111 -18.15 -6.05 3.64
N PRO A 112 -17.94 -7.07 4.48
CA PRO A 112 -17.67 -6.88 5.89
C PRO A 112 -16.25 -6.31 6.10
N ASN A 113 -16.07 -5.56 7.19
CA ASN A 113 -14.74 -5.03 7.56
C ASN A 113 -13.79 -6.13 8.07
N GLU A 114 -14.34 -7.25 8.53
CA GLU A 114 -13.61 -8.43 8.99
C GLU A 114 -14.31 -9.67 8.44
N ALA A 115 -13.54 -10.66 8.02
CA ALA A 115 -14.08 -11.95 7.57
C ALA A 115 -13.32 -13.08 8.24
N ASP A 116 -14.03 -14.13 8.64
CA ASP A 116 -13.39 -15.40 8.95
C ASP A 116 -13.01 -16.07 7.61
N VAL A 117 -11.74 -16.48 7.52
CA VAL A 117 -11.12 -16.98 6.29
C VAL A 117 -10.54 -18.36 6.53
N ALA A 118 -10.78 -19.27 5.60
CA ALA A 118 -10.06 -20.54 5.50
C ALA A 118 -9.10 -20.50 4.30
N TYR A 119 -7.87 -20.94 4.53
CA TYR A 119 -6.84 -21.12 3.52
C TYR A 119 -6.58 -22.61 3.39
N VAL A 120 -6.82 -23.18 2.21
CA VAL A 120 -6.66 -24.61 1.97
C VAL A 120 -5.63 -24.82 0.87
N LEU A 121 -4.57 -25.56 1.16
CA LEU A 121 -3.65 -26.08 0.16
C LEU A 121 -4.08 -27.47 -0.27
N ASP A 122 -4.42 -27.61 -1.54
CA ASP A 122 -4.79 -28.88 -2.15
C ASP A 122 -4.03 -29.11 -3.48
N GLU A 123 -4.42 -30.12 -4.26
CA GLU A 123 -3.74 -30.44 -5.52
C GLU A 123 -3.93 -29.36 -6.60
N ARG A 124 -4.95 -28.51 -6.47
CA ARG A 124 -5.26 -27.44 -7.42
C ARG A 124 -4.46 -26.17 -7.13
N GLY A 125 -4.22 -25.87 -5.85
CA GLY A 125 -3.51 -24.66 -5.44
C GLY A 125 -3.85 -24.21 -4.03
N LEU A 126 -3.79 -22.89 -3.82
CA LEU A 126 -4.20 -22.23 -2.58
C LEU A 126 -5.63 -21.71 -2.73
N GLU A 127 -6.59 -22.38 -2.08
CA GLU A 127 -7.97 -21.93 -1.95
C GLU A 127 -8.08 -20.90 -0.82
N TYR A 128 -8.70 -19.77 -1.12
CA TYR A 128 -9.11 -18.74 -0.18
C TYR A 128 -10.63 -18.79 -0.09
N ARG A 129 -11.17 -19.00 1.11
CA ARG A 129 -12.60 -19.16 1.33
C ARG A 129 -13.08 -18.31 2.49
N THR A 130 -14.17 -17.59 2.25
CA THR A 130 -14.94 -16.82 3.23
C THR A 130 -16.42 -17.17 3.05
N ASP A 131 -17.29 -16.67 3.93
CA ASP A 131 -18.73 -16.86 3.80
C ASP A 131 -19.32 -16.34 2.48
N ASN A 132 -18.69 -15.31 1.90
CA ASN A 132 -19.22 -14.60 0.72
C ASN A 132 -18.45 -14.87 -0.57
N PHE A 133 -17.29 -15.53 -0.49
CA PHE A 133 -16.37 -15.64 -1.62
C PHE A 133 -15.42 -16.82 -1.48
N THR A 134 -15.23 -17.55 -2.57
CA THR A 134 -14.22 -18.59 -2.72
C THR A 134 -13.41 -18.33 -3.99
N ALA A 135 -12.09 -18.39 -3.89
CA ALA A 135 -11.18 -18.36 -5.03
C ALA A 135 -10.07 -19.37 -4.86
N VAL A 136 -9.51 -19.86 -5.98
CA VAL A 136 -8.37 -20.77 -5.98
C VAL A 136 -7.25 -20.10 -6.78
N ALA A 137 -6.14 -19.81 -6.11
CA ALA A 137 -4.89 -19.45 -6.75
C ALA A 137 -4.16 -20.74 -7.16
N SER A 138 -4.26 -21.11 -8.44
CA SER A 138 -3.55 -22.29 -8.95
C SER A 138 -2.04 -22.10 -8.87
N TYR A 139 -1.27 -23.16 -8.63
CA TYR A 139 0.19 -23.02 -8.49
C TYR A 139 0.88 -22.26 -9.64
N PRO A 140 0.53 -22.48 -10.92
CA PRO A 140 1.12 -21.72 -12.03
C PRO A 140 0.75 -20.22 -12.04
N SER A 141 -0.38 -19.84 -11.45
CA SER A 141 -0.82 -18.43 -11.36
C SER A 141 -0.10 -17.64 -10.27
N ILE A 142 0.47 -18.33 -9.27
CA ILE A 142 1.19 -17.71 -8.16
C ILE A 142 2.52 -17.21 -8.67
N HIS A 143 2.67 -15.90 -8.75
CA HIS A 143 3.86 -15.26 -9.29
C HIS A 143 4.81 -14.74 -8.20
N GLN A 144 4.36 -14.58 -6.95
CA GLN A 144 5.23 -14.22 -5.83
C GLN A 144 4.60 -14.55 -4.46
N ILE A 145 5.48 -14.75 -3.48
CA ILE A 145 5.20 -14.85 -2.05
C ILE A 145 6.07 -13.80 -1.36
N VAL A 146 5.45 -12.99 -0.50
CA VAL A 146 6.13 -11.94 0.25
C VAL A 146 5.87 -12.17 1.73
N ARG A 147 6.94 -12.12 2.53
CA ARG A 147 6.83 -12.02 3.98
C ARG A 147 6.90 -10.56 4.38
N ASP A 148 5.90 -10.08 5.08
CA ASP A 148 5.86 -8.74 5.66
C ASP A 148 5.14 -8.84 7.01
N GLU A 149 5.91 -9.03 8.07
CA GLU A 149 5.39 -9.47 9.38
C GLU A 149 4.29 -8.52 9.91
N PRO A 150 3.17 -9.06 10.43
CA PRO A 150 2.87 -10.48 10.71
C PRO A 150 2.11 -11.23 9.58
N TYR A 151 2.33 -10.88 8.30
CA TYR A 151 1.57 -11.43 7.18
C TYR A 151 2.43 -12.19 6.18
N TRP A 152 1.86 -13.25 5.63
CA TRP A 152 2.26 -13.83 4.36
C TRP A 152 1.35 -13.31 3.26
N ILE A 153 1.93 -12.81 2.18
CA ILE A 153 1.19 -12.23 1.06
C ILE A 153 1.49 -13.06 -0.18
N VAL A 154 0.46 -13.63 -0.79
CA VAL A 154 0.56 -14.43 -2.01
C VAL A 154 -0.07 -13.66 -3.16
N GLY A 155 0.74 -13.33 -4.17
CA GLY A 155 0.27 -12.72 -5.42
C GLY A 155 0.02 -13.79 -6.48
N ALA A 156 -1.20 -13.85 -7.02
CA ALA A 156 -1.61 -14.80 -8.05
C ALA A 156 -2.46 -14.11 -9.13
N ASP A 157 -1.94 -13.94 -10.35
CA ASP A 157 -2.52 -13.08 -11.39
C ASP A 157 -3.04 -11.73 -10.85
N ALA A 158 -4.37 -11.52 -10.84
CA ALA A 158 -5.05 -10.33 -10.31
C ALA A 158 -5.52 -10.48 -8.84
N LEU A 159 -5.33 -11.66 -8.25
CA LEU A 159 -5.68 -11.96 -6.87
C LEU A 159 -4.48 -11.71 -5.95
N THR A 160 -4.74 -11.07 -4.81
CA THR A 160 -3.78 -11.00 -3.71
C THR A 160 -4.41 -11.62 -2.48
N LEU A 161 -3.74 -12.61 -1.90
CA LEU A 161 -4.16 -13.28 -0.68
C LEU A 161 -3.27 -12.83 0.46
N CYS A 162 -3.89 -12.34 1.54
CA CYS A 162 -3.22 -12.01 2.79
C CYS A 162 -3.50 -13.12 3.80
N LEU A 163 -2.46 -13.75 4.33
CA LEU A 163 -2.50 -14.81 5.32
C LEU A 163 -1.86 -14.26 6.61
N PRO A 164 -2.64 -13.85 7.62
CA PRO A 164 -2.08 -13.40 8.88
C PRO A 164 -1.47 -14.57 9.65
N ASP A 165 -0.43 -14.33 10.44
CA ASP A 165 0.19 -15.37 11.29
C ASP A 165 -0.81 -16.00 12.26
N SER A 166 -1.82 -15.23 12.69
CA SER A 166 -2.91 -15.71 13.53
C SER A 166 -3.83 -16.73 12.85
N ALA A 167 -3.67 -16.96 11.54
CA ALA A 167 -4.38 -18.03 10.83
C ALA A 167 -3.79 -19.43 11.12
N PHE A 168 -2.58 -19.48 11.69
CA PHE A 168 -1.86 -20.71 12.00
C PHE A 168 -1.85 -20.96 13.50
N ALA A 169 -1.86 -22.23 13.91
CA ALA A 169 -1.80 -22.58 15.33
C ALA A 169 -0.42 -22.26 15.95
N SER A 170 0.63 -22.26 15.14
CA SER A 170 1.99 -21.90 15.53
C SER A 170 2.79 -21.34 14.34
N ASN A 171 3.95 -20.75 14.63
CA ASN A 171 4.89 -20.32 13.59
C ASN A 171 5.48 -21.50 12.79
N ASP A 172 5.61 -22.67 13.43
CA ASP A 172 6.08 -23.88 12.76
C ASP A 172 5.04 -24.37 11.74
N ASP A 173 3.75 -24.30 12.09
CA ASP A 173 2.65 -24.61 11.15
C ASP A 173 2.62 -23.63 9.99
N ALA A 174 2.79 -22.33 10.26
CA ALA A 174 2.89 -21.31 9.22
C ALA A 174 4.05 -21.60 8.26
N THR A 175 5.22 -21.95 8.81
CA THR A 175 6.41 -22.28 8.03
C THR A 175 6.21 -23.54 7.20
N ALA A 176 5.62 -24.60 7.77
CA ALA A 176 5.34 -25.85 7.07
C ALA A 176 4.33 -25.65 5.93
N PHE A 177 3.26 -24.88 6.18
CA PHE A 177 2.27 -24.53 5.17
C PHE A 177 2.90 -23.74 4.01
N MET A 178 3.65 -22.69 4.34
CA MET A 178 4.28 -21.83 3.33
C MET A 178 5.42 -22.52 2.58
N ARG A 179 6.15 -23.44 3.21
CA ARG A 179 7.14 -24.28 2.53
C ARG A 179 6.47 -25.23 1.53
N THR A 180 5.37 -25.86 1.92
CA THR A 180 4.58 -26.72 1.00
C THR A 180 4.07 -25.93 -0.21
N LEU A 181 3.66 -24.68 -0.01
CA LEU A 181 3.28 -23.78 -1.10
C LEU A 181 4.51 -23.42 -1.97
N TRP A 182 5.63 -23.06 -1.34
CA TRP A 182 6.87 -22.68 -2.01
C TRP A 182 7.37 -23.77 -2.96
N ASP A 183 7.38 -25.02 -2.52
CA ASP A 183 7.91 -26.15 -3.30
C ASP A 183 7.10 -26.46 -4.58
N ARG A 184 5.94 -25.82 -4.74
CA ARG A 184 5.00 -26.08 -5.84
C ARG A 184 4.84 -24.93 -6.82
N ILE A 185 5.28 -23.73 -6.45
CA ILE A 185 5.27 -22.59 -7.36
C ILE A 185 6.44 -22.69 -8.34
N GLY A 186 6.32 -22.06 -9.50
CA GLY A 186 7.38 -22.07 -10.52
C GLY A 186 8.66 -21.40 -10.05
N GLU A 187 9.80 -21.78 -10.62
CA GLU A 187 11.13 -21.24 -10.27
C GLU A 187 11.17 -19.71 -10.37
N ASP A 188 10.58 -19.12 -11.41
CA ASP A 188 10.47 -17.67 -11.57
C ASP A 188 9.74 -16.99 -10.39
N ALA A 189 8.70 -17.66 -9.86
CA ALA A 189 7.96 -17.14 -8.72
C ALA A 189 8.77 -17.24 -7.44
N GLN A 190 9.49 -18.35 -7.23
CA GLN A 190 10.45 -18.51 -6.13
C GLN A 190 11.54 -17.42 -6.21
N GLU A 191 12.04 -17.13 -7.41
CA GLU A 191 13.08 -16.12 -7.61
C GLU A 191 12.61 -14.71 -7.20
N ARG A 192 11.37 -14.34 -7.56
CA ARG A 192 10.76 -13.07 -7.13
C ARG A 192 10.47 -13.01 -5.63
N SER A 193 10.49 -14.16 -4.96
CA SER A 193 10.08 -14.35 -3.57
C SER A 193 11.26 -14.53 -2.59
N LYS A 194 12.50 -14.22 -3.02
CA LYS A 194 13.73 -14.41 -2.23
C LYS A 194 13.71 -13.84 -0.79
N MET A 195 12.96 -12.77 -0.53
CA MET A 195 12.82 -12.26 0.85
C MET A 195 11.94 -13.16 1.72
N ALA A 196 10.93 -13.80 1.15
CA ALA A 196 10.11 -14.79 1.85
C ALA A 196 10.91 -16.07 2.17
N SER A 197 11.83 -16.49 1.29
CA SER A 197 12.67 -17.67 1.56
C SER A 197 13.61 -17.52 2.76
N LEU A 198 14.00 -16.29 3.12
CA LEU A 198 14.82 -16.05 4.31
C LEU A 198 14.03 -16.36 5.59
N SER A 199 12.74 -16.02 5.62
CA SER A 199 11.86 -16.29 6.75
C SER A 199 11.41 -17.75 6.84
N LEU A 200 11.44 -18.48 5.71
CA LEU A 200 11.19 -19.94 5.69
C LEU A 200 12.38 -20.77 6.18
N GLY A 201 13.49 -20.11 6.55
CA GLY A 201 14.73 -20.75 6.94
C GLY A 201 15.32 -21.51 5.75
N GLN A 202 16.30 -20.91 5.07
CA GLN A 202 17.25 -21.72 4.31
C GLN A 202 18.02 -22.60 5.32
N ALA A 203 17.53 -23.83 5.46
CA ALA A 203 18.24 -25.00 5.93
C ALA A 203 18.92 -25.68 4.73
#